data_AF-A0A1A8HLD9-F1
#
_entry.id   AF-A0A1A8HLD9-F1
#
_cell.length_a   1.000
_cell.length_b   1.000
_cell.length_c   1.000
_cell.angle_alpha   90.00
_cell.angle_beta   90.00
_cell.angle_gamma   90.00
#
_symmetry.space_group_name_H-M   'P 1'
#
loop_
_entity.id
_entity.type
_entity.pdbx_description
1 polymer ?
#
loop_
_entity_poly.entity_id
_entity_poly.type
_entity_poly.pdbx_seq_one_letter_code
_entity_poly.pdbx_strand_id
1 'polypeptide(L)'
;DEESQNQAQKEQQELLMKMFALSCKLDREFRCVELADLMTQNAVTLAIRYASRSRRLALAQRLSQIALEKSNQVQEDEAEEQEEEQDYSSVRQTSGFGQ
;
A
#
# COMPACT_ATOMS: atom_id res chain seq x y z
N ASP A 1 2.27 17.31 15.71
CA ASP A 1 3.40 16.44 15.33
C ASP A 1 3.10 15.55 14.10
N GLU A 2 2.63 16.13 13.00
CA GLU A 2 2.37 15.39 11.75
C GLU A 2 3.67 15.09 10.98
N GLU A 3 4.60 16.05 10.96
CA GLU A 3 5.93 15.84 10.35
C GLU A 3 6.70 14.71 11.00
N SER A 4 6.60 14.57 12.33
CA SER A 4 7.24 13.49 13.08
C SER A 4 6.66 12.12 12.71
N GLN A 5 5.34 12.02 12.57
CA GLN A 5 4.67 10.79 12.14
C GLN A 5 5.05 10.41 10.70
N ASN A 6 5.05 11.38 9.78
CA ASN A 6 5.47 11.17 8.39
C ASN A 6 6.93 10.71 8.29
N GLN A 7 7.81 11.27 9.11
CA GLN A 7 9.21 10.87 9.17
C GLN A 7 9.35 9.43 9.70
N ALA A 8 8.66 9.09 10.80
CA ALA A 8 8.65 7.74 11.35
C ALA A 8 8.14 6.70 10.34
N GLN A 9 7.08 7.02 9.60
CA GLN A 9 6.56 6.15 8.55
C GLN A 9 7.57 5.91 7.43
N LYS A 10 8.26 6.98 6.97
CA LYS A 10 9.32 6.84 5.95
C LYS A 10 10.46 5.94 6.44
N GLU A 11 10.90 6.12 7.67
CA GLU A 11 11.95 5.29 8.28
C GLU A 11 11.53 3.82 8.41
N GLN A 12 10.27 3.57 8.79
CA GLN A 12 9.71 2.22 8.84
C GLN A 12 9.72 1.56 7.45
N GLN A 13 9.30 2.28 6.40
CA GLN A 13 9.30 1.74 5.03
C GLN A 13 10.72 1.51 4.49
N GLU A 14 11.66 2.39 4.83
CA GLU A 14 13.08 2.20 4.51
C GLU A 14 13.63 0.94 5.19
N LEU A 15 13.30 0.73 6.46
CA LEU A 15 13.74 -0.43 7.22
C LEU A 15 13.13 -1.73 6.66
N LEU A 16 11.84 -1.74 6.35
CA LEU A 16 11.17 -2.87 5.69
C LEU A 16 11.87 -3.21 4.37
N MET A 17 12.23 -2.21 3.55
CA MET A 17 12.94 -2.46 2.30
C MET A 17 14.34 -3.06 2.52
N LYS A 18 15.08 -2.59 3.54
CA LYS A 18 16.37 -3.18 3.91
C LYS A 18 16.22 -4.64 4.36
N MET A 19 15.24 -4.94 5.18
CA MET A 19 14.94 -6.31 5.63
C MET A 19 14.50 -7.21 4.47
N PHE A 20 13.71 -6.67 3.54
CA PHE A 20 13.29 -7.36 2.33
C PHE A 20 14.50 -7.72 1.45
N ALA A 21 15.37 -6.73 1.16
CA ALA A 21 16.56 -6.95 0.37
C ALA A 21 17.50 -7.99 1.01
N LEU A 22 17.65 -7.94 2.34
CA LEU A 22 18.41 -8.95 3.09
C LEU A 22 17.77 -10.34 2.96
N SER A 23 16.46 -10.46 3.14
CA SER A 23 15.74 -11.73 3.02
C SER A 23 15.82 -12.32 1.62
N CYS A 24 15.75 -11.47 0.60
CA CYS A 24 15.86 -11.84 -0.82
C CYS A 24 17.27 -12.37 -1.16
N LYS A 25 18.32 -11.77 -0.56
CA LYS A 25 19.71 -12.26 -0.68
C LYS A 25 19.93 -13.61 0.03
N LEU A 26 19.16 -13.91 1.06
CA LEU A 26 19.24 -15.15 1.83
C LEU A 26 18.28 -16.24 1.33
N ASP A 27 17.67 -16.07 0.15
CA ASP A 27 16.71 -17.02 -0.43
C ASP A 27 15.46 -17.27 0.44
N ARG A 28 15.13 -16.34 1.34
CA ARG A 28 13.98 -16.45 2.26
C ARG A 28 12.71 -15.90 1.60
N GLU A 29 12.26 -16.51 0.51
CA GLU A 29 11.14 -15.98 -0.32
C GLU A 29 9.85 -15.76 0.47
N PHE A 30 9.49 -16.69 1.36
CA PHE A 30 8.30 -16.54 2.22
C PHE A 30 8.37 -15.28 3.09
N ARG A 31 9.54 -15.00 3.69
CA ARG A 31 9.76 -13.80 4.49
C ARG A 31 9.70 -12.52 3.66
N CYS A 32 10.14 -12.57 2.40
CA CYS A 32 10.03 -11.44 1.49
C CYS A 32 8.57 -11.05 1.25
N VAL A 33 7.68 -12.04 1.17
CA VAL A 33 6.23 -11.82 1.02
C VAL A 33 5.64 -11.20 2.28
N GLU A 34 5.91 -11.77 3.46
CA GLU A 34 5.42 -11.21 4.75
C GLU A 34 5.87 -9.75 4.96
N LEU A 35 7.11 -9.42 4.58
CA LEU A 35 7.61 -8.04 4.65
C LEU A 35 6.90 -7.11 3.67
N ALA A 36 6.52 -7.60 2.49
CA ALA A 36 5.82 -6.81 1.48
C ALA A 36 4.36 -6.51 1.88
N ASP A 37 3.72 -7.38 2.67
CA ASP A 37 2.37 -7.12 3.20
C ASP A 37 2.35 -5.89 4.13
N LEU A 38 3.45 -5.66 4.86
CA LEU A 38 3.62 -4.49 5.74
C LEU A 38 4.08 -3.22 5.01
N MET A 39 4.40 -3.33 3.72
CA MET A 39 4.86 -2.20 2.92
C MET A 39 3.70 -1.37 2.37
N THR A 40 3.98 -0.09 2.11
CA THR A 40 3.11 0.75 1.27
C THR A 40 3.15 0.27 -0.18
N GLN A 41 2.13 0.63 -0.96
CA GLN A 41 2.05 0.31 -2.39
C GLN A 41 3.31 0.75 -3.18
N ASN A 42 3.83 1.93 -2.84
CA ASN A 42 5.06 2.47 -3.45
C ASN A 42 6.30 1.61 -3.12
N ALA A 43 6.40 1.14 -1.88
CA ALA A 43 7.50 0.28 -1.45
C ALA A 43 7.41 -1.13 -2.07
N VAL A 44 6.21 -1.73 -2.17
CA VAL A 44 5.99 -3.01 -2.87
C VAL A 44 6.41 -2.90 -4.35
N THR A 45 6.05 -1.80 -5.01
CA THR A 45 6.46 -1.55 -6.41
C THR A 45 7.99 -1.51 -6.57
N LEU A 46 8.71 -0.96 -5.58
CA LEU A 46 10.17 -1.00 -5.56
C LEU A 46 10.71 -2.42 -5.29
N ALA A 47 10.04 -3.19 -4.43
CA ALA A 47 10.41 -4.58 -4.11
C ALA A 47 10.27 -5.51 -5.32
N ILE A 48 9.24 -5.33 -6.15
CA ILE A 48 9.07 -6.06 -7.43
C ILE A 48 10.27 -5.80 -8.34
N ARG A 49 10.66 -4.53 -8.53
CA ARG A 49 11.82 -4.16 -9.35
C ARG A 49 13.11 -4.79 -8.81
N TYR A 50 13.27 -4.84 -7.49
CA TYR A 50 14.41 -5.50 -6.85
C TYR A 50 14.43 -7.00 -7.13
N ALA A 51 13.33 -7.72 -6.85
CA ALA A 51 13.22 -9.17 -7.07
C ALA A 51 13.48 -9.56 -8.53
N SER A 52 12.92 -8.78 -9.47
CA SER A 52 13.16 -8.96 -10.91
C SER A 52 14.65 -8.80 -11.28
N ARG A 53 15.33 -7.76 -10.77
CA ARG A 53 16.77 -7.55 -11.00
C ARG A 53 17.63 -8.66 -10.38
N SER A 54 17.18 -9.22 -9.26
CA SER A 54 17.79 -10.39 -8.60
C SER A 54 17.43 -11.73 -9.25
N ARG A 55 16.72 -11.73 -10.40
CA ARG A 55 16.28 -12.92 -11.14
C ARG A 55 15.35 -13.85 -10.35
N ARG A 56 14.61 -13.32 -9.36
CA ARG A 56 13.62 -14.04 -8.54
C ARG A 56 12.23 -13.94 -9.16
N LEU A 57 12.02 -14.60 -10.30
CA LEU A 57 10.78 -14.43 -11.09
C LEU A 57 9.52 -14.81 -10.31
N ALA A 58 9.52 -15.96 -9.62
CA ALA A 58 8.37 -16.43 -8.85
C ALA A 58 8.01 -15.46 -7.71
N LEU A 59 9.03 -14.96 -6.99
CA LEU A 59 8.83 -13.94 -5.97
C LEU A 59 8.27 -12.64 -6.57
N ALA A 60 8.82 -12.17 -7.70
CA ALA A 60 8.33 -10.96 -8.35
C ALA A 60 6.85 -11.07 -8.76
N GLN A 61 6.43 -12.23 -9.26
CA GLN A 61 5.02 -12.49 -9.60
C GLN A 61 4.11 -12.44 -8.37
N ARG A 62 4.53 -13.06 -7.26
CA ARG A 62 3.77 -12.98 -5.99
C ARG A 62 3.66 -11.54 -5.49
N LEU A 63 4.75 -10.78 -5.54
CA LEU A 63 4.73 -9.37 -5.16
C LEU A 63 3.83 -8.52 -6.07
N SER A 64 3.70 -8.88 -7.35
CA SER A 64 2.74 -8.23 -8.25
C SER A 64 1.29 -8.50 -7.87
N GLN A 65 0.97 -9.67 -7.33
CA GLN A 65 -0.37 -9.96 -6.80
C GLN A 65 -0.67 -9.09 -5.58
N ILE A 66 0.27 -8.99 -4.63
CA ILE A 66 0.14 -8.11 -3.45
C ILE A 66 -0.04 -6.65 -3.87
N ALA A 67 0.71 -6.19 -4.87
CA ALA A 67 0.56 -4.83 -5.40
C ALA A 67 -0.82 -4.60 -6.02
N LEU A 68 -1.40 -5.60 -6.69
CA LEU A 68 -2.75 -5.49 -7.24
C LEU A 68 -3.80 -5.43 -6.12
N GLU A 69 -3.69 -6.30 -5.11
CA GLU A 69 -4.58 -6.31 -3.94
C GLU A 69 -4.55 -4.97 -3.20
N LYS A 70 -3.37 -4.42 -2.94
CA LYS A 70 -3.20 -3.09 -2.32
C LYS A 70 -3.74 -1.96 -3.20
N SER A 71 -3.61 -2.07 -4.53
CA SER A 71 -4.19 -1.08 -5.46
C SER A 71 -5.71 -1.07 -5.44
N ASN A 72 -6.33 -2.24 -5.26
CA ASN A 72 -7.78 -2.35 -5.16
C ASN A 72 -8.26 -1.77 -3.83
N GLN A 73 -7.57 -2.06 -2.71
CA GLN A 73 -7.87 -1.47 -1.40
C GLN A 73 -7.85 0.06 -1.44
N VAL A 74 -6.79 0.66 -2.01
CA VAL A 74 -6.71 2.13 -2.12
C VAL A 74 -7.86 2.71 -2.96
N GLN A 75 -8.27 2.02 -4.03
CA GLN A 75 -9.41 2.47 -4.85
C GLN A 75 -10.75 2.29 -4.13
N GLU A 76 -10.91 1.24 -3.33
CA GLU A 76 -12.10 1.01 -2.51
C GLU A 76 -12.21 2.10 -1.43
N ASP A 77 -11.14 2.38 -0.70
CA ASP A 77 -11.07 3.46 0.29
C ASP A 77 -11.41 4.83 -0.34
N GLU A 78 -10.83 5.15 -1.50
CA GLU A 78 -11.12 6.39 -2.24
C GLU A 78 -12.57 6.48 -2.74
N ALA A 79 -13.21 5.34 -3.04
CA ALA A 79 -14.60 5.29 -3.50
C ALA A 79 -15.58 5.46 -2.33
N GLU A 80 -15.30 4.85 -1.18
CA GLU A 80 -16.10 5.01 0.05
C GLU A 80 -16.09 6.47 0.55
N GLU A 81 -14.92 7.13 0.56
CA GLU A 81 -14.81 8.55 0.91
C GLU A 81 -15.65 9.46 -0.02
N GLN A 82 -15.70 9.15 -1.32
CA GLN A 82 -16.50 9.89 -2.30
C GLN A 82 -18.01 9.64 -2.14
N GLU A 83 -18.43 8.45 -1.74
CA GLU A 83 -19.84 8.14 -1.45
C GLU A 83 -20.31 8.86 -0.17
N GLU A 84 -19.47 8.89 0.87
CA GLU A 84 -19.76 9.64 2.10
C GLU A 84 -19.90 11.15 1.86
N GLU A 85 -19.01 11.77 1.06
CA GLU A 85 -19.13 13.18 0.69
C GLU A 85 -20.43 13.47 -0.10
N GLN A 86 -20.83 12.56 -0.99
CA GLN A 86 -22.06 12.69 -1.77
C GLN A 86 -23.32 12.58 -0.89
N ASP A 87 -23.36 11.63 0.05
CA ASP A 87 -24.49 11.48 0.97
C ASP A 87 -24.62 12.69 1.91
N TYR A 88 -23.49 13.20 2.42
CA TYR A 88 -23.47 14.43 3.23
C TYR A 88 -23.98 15.66 2.46
N SER A 89 -23.69 15.73 1.15
CA SER A 89 -24.17 16.82 0.27
C SER A 89 -25.66 16.70 -0.07
N SER A 90 -26.16 15.46 -0.25
CA SER A 90 -27.56 15.12 -0.53
C SER A 90 -28.48 15.47 0.65
N VAL A 91 -28.05 15.15 1.88
CA VAL A 91 -28.81 15.45 3.11
C VAL A 91 -28.95 16.97 3.35
N ARG A 92 -27.95 17.78 2.96
CA ARG A 92 -28.03 19.25 3.03
C ARG A 92 -28.98 19.87 1.99
N GLN A 93 -29.12 19.27 0.82
CA GLN A 93 -29.99 19.81 -0.23
C GLN A 93 -31.47 19.49 0.02
N THR A 94 -31.77 18.35 0.65
CA THR A 94 -33.14 17.91 0.94
C THR A 94 -33.76 18.60 2.16
N SER A 95 -32.95 19.12 3.07
CA SER A 95 -33.39 19.82 4.29
C SER A 95 -33.73 21.32 4.11
N GLY A 96 -33.64 21.84 2.87
CA GLY A 96 -33.91 23.25 2.53
C GLY A 96 -35.28 23.56 1.91
N PHE A 97 -36.17 22.56 1.71
CA PHE A 97 -37.48 22.77 1.09
C PHE A 97 -38.61 22.31 2.01
N GLY A 98 -38.95 23.14 3.00
CA GLY A 98 -40.08 22.90 3.89
C GLY A 98 -40.55 24.18 4.57
N GLN A 99 -41.41 24.94 3.87
CA GLN A 99 -42.35 25.98 4.31
C GLN A 99 -41.86 27.16 5.18
#